data_AF-A0A962Q6W8-F1
#
_entry.id   AF-A0A962Q6W8-F1
#
_cell.length_a   1.000
_cell.length_b   1.000
_cell.length_c   1.000
_cell.angle_alpha   90.00
_cell.angle_beta   90.00
_cell.angle_gamma   90.00
#
_symmetry.space_group_name_H-M   'P 1'
#
loop_
_entity.id
_entity.type
_entity.pdbx_description
1 polymer ?
#
loop_
_entity_poly.entity_id
_entity_poly.type
_entity_poly.pdbx_seq_one_letter_code
_entity_poly.pdbx_strand_id
1 'polypeptide(L)'
;QIMARLGIRTVNEMVGRVDLLRTGKAIDHWKTRGLDFTGILTPAEIVYEGTEVYRTISQDHGLDKALDNVLIERAQPALTRGKKVRIEHDIVNINRVVGTMLSHEVAKATQGKLLPDDTIHIKLTGSAGQSLGAWLARGITLEVEGDANDYVGKGQSGGRIIVYPPTDSTFKAEDNILIGNVVMYGAISGESYFRGIAAERFCVRNSGATAVVEGIGDHGCEYMTGGRVVVLGKTGRNFGAGMSGGIAYVWDRDGDFRKMCNMESFELESLVAPDDIGELRTLIENHRKYTGSTVAETILADWKTELARFVKVMPTDYKRVLEEMANETAVTAAVGS
;
A
#
# COMPACT_ATOMS: atom_id res chain seq x y z
N GLN A 1 33.40 -1.39 30.18
CA GLN A 1 34.08 -0.48 31.13
C GLN A 1 33.14 0.06 32.20
N ILE A 2 31.97 0.62 31.86
CA ILE A 2 31.02 1.21 32.84
C ILE A 2 30.42 0.16 33.79
N MET A 3 29.88 -0.96 33.27
CA MET A 3 29.30 -2.02 34.10
C MET A 3 30.30 -2.55 35.14
N ALA A 4 31.54 -2.82 34.73
CA ALA A 4 32.60 -3.26 35.62
C ALA A 4 32.92 -2.25 36.73
N ARG A 5 32.86 -0.93 36.45
CA ARG A 5 33.04 0.13 37.46
C ARG A 5 31.87 0.20 38.46
N LEU A 6 30.68 -0.23 38.05
CA LEU A 6 29.48 -0.31 38.89
C LEU A 6 29.33 -1.68 39.57
N GLY A 7 30.26 -2.61 39.37
CA GLY A 7 30.19 -3.97 39.93
C GLY A 7 29.18 -4.89 39.24
N ILE A 8 28.68 -4.49 38.06
CA ILE A 8 27.67 -5.21 37.27
C ILE A 8 28.35 -6.08 36.22
N ARG A 9 27.87 -7.32 36.05
CA ARG A 9 28.44 -8.30 35.12
C ARG A 9 27.69 -8.37 33.80
N THR A 10 26.38 -8.12 33.80
CA THR A 10 25.52 -8.23 32.61
C THR A 10 24.67 -6.97 32.39
N VAL A 11 24.17 -6.78 31.16
CA VAL A 11 23.25 -5.67 30.87
C VAL A 11 21.94 -5.83 31.64
N ASN A 12 21.43 -7.06 31.79
CA ASN A 12 20.18 -7.32 32.52
C ASN A 12 20.23 -6.88 33.99
N GLU A 13 21.38 -7.08 34.66
CA GLU A 13 21.60 -6.60 36.03
C GLU A 13 21.58 -5.06 36.16
N MET A 14 21.64 -4.32 35.04
CA MET A 14 21.65 -2.86 34.98
C MET A 14 20.29 -2.28 34.58
N VAL A 15 19.44 -3.04 33.87
CA VAL A 15 18.12 -2.58 33.46
C VAL A 15 17.25 -2.34 34.70
N GLY A 16 16.58 -1.19 34.77
CA GLY A 16 15.75 -0.81 35.91
C GLY A 16 16.51 -0.33 37.16
N ARG A 17 17.85 -0.35 37.17
CA ARG A 17 18.69 0.09 38.30
C ARG A 17 18.83 1.61 38.39
N VAL A 18 17.70 2.27 38.64
CA VAL A 18 17.63 3.72 38.83
C VAL A 18 18.46 4.18 40.04
N ASP A 19 18.64 3.31 41.03
CA ASP A 19 19.50 3.53 42.20
C ASP A 19 20.99 3.72 41.86
N LEU A 20 21.43 3.32 40.67
CA LEU A 20 22.80 3.53 40.20
C LEU A 20 23.01 4.87 39.49
N LEU A 21 21.95 5.68 39.33
CA LEU A 21 22.01 7.00 38.73
C LEU A 21 22.23 8.08 39.79
N ARG A 22 23.19 8.99 39.56
CA ARG A 22 23.42 10.17 40.41
C ARG A 22 23.01 11.44 39.68
N THR A 23 22.08 12.20 40.25
CA THR A 23 21.57 13.45 39.68
C THR A 23 22.24 14.72 40.18
N GLY A 24 23.04 14.65 41.25
CA GLY A 24 23.55 15.84 41.94
C GLY A 24 24.19 16.89 41.02
N LYS A 25 25.05 16.47 40.08
CA LYS A 25 25.70 17.39 39.12
C LYS A 25 24.74 18.05 38.12
N ALA A 26 23.61 17.43 37.81
CA ALA A 26 22.60 17.97 36.90
C ALA A 26 21.63 18.91 37.62
N ILE A 27 21.43 18.74 38.93
CA ILE A 27 20.58 19.59 39.78
C ILE A 27 21.29 20.89 40.17
N ASP A 28 22.62 20.85 40.39
CA ASP A 28 23.42 22.00 40.80
C ASP A 28 23.71 23.01 39.66
N HIS A 29 23.29 22.73 38.42
CA HIS A 29 23.49 23.62 37.29
C HIS A 29 22.48 24.78 37.32
N TRP A 30 22.94 26.01 37.10
CA TRP A 30 22.08 27.19 37.30
C TRP A 30 20.85 27.24 36.38
N LYS A 31 20.91 26.63 35.19
CA LYS A 31 19.77 26.49 34.25
C LYS A 31 18.77 25.38 34.59
N THR A 32 19.09 24.49 35.54
CA THR A 32 18.27 23.34 35.92
C THR A 32 17.62 23.52 37.30
N ARG A 33 17.82 24.68 37.94
CA ARG A 33 17.10 25.08 39.15
C ARG A 33 15.59 25.03 38.90
N GLY A 34 14.91 24.14 39.63
CA GLY A 34 13.46 23.95 39.56
C GLY A 34 13.00 22.73 38.75
N LEU A 35 13.90 21.93 38.18
CA LEU A 35 13.54 20.67 37.53
C LEU A 35 13.37 19.55 38.56
N ASP A 36 12.20 18.91 38.56
CA ASP A 36 11.92 17.71 39.34
C ASP A 36 12.07 16.47 38.45
N PHE A 37 13.07 15.64 38.77
CA PHE A 37 13.36 14.39 38.05
C PHE A 37 12.76 13.15 38.72
N THR A 38 12.01 13.32 39.81
CA THR A 38 11.37 12.22 40.55
C THR A 38 10.57 11.31 39.62
N GLY A 39 9.81 11.88 38.67
CA GLY A 39 9.01 11.09 37.73
C GLY A 39 9.81 10.17 36.79
N ILE A 40 11.08 10.47 36.51
CA ILE A 40 11.96 9.65 35.65
C ILE A 40 12.84 8.72 36.49
N LEU A 41 13.09 9.08 37.76
CA LEU A 41 14.00 8.38 38.66
C LEU A 41 13.27 7.60 39.75
N THR A 42 11.97 7.42 39.60
CA THR A 42 11.21 6.49 40.43
C THR A 42 11.53 5.07 39.95
N PRO A 43 12.02 4.18 40.84
CA PRO A 43 12.23 2.77 40.50
C PRO A 43 10.92 2.12 40.05
N ALA A 44 10.99 1.20 39.09
CA ALA A 44 9.82 0.42 38.70
C ALA A 44 9.37 -0.46 39.88
N GLU A 45 8.11 -0.34 40.26
CA GLU A 45 7.52 -1.19 41.31
C GLU A 45 7.10 -2.53 40.71
N ILE A 46 7.58 -3.63 41.28
CA ILE A 46 7.16 -4.98 40.90
C ILE A 46 5.85 -5.29 41.62
N VAL A 47 4.73 -5.03 40.93
CA VAL A 47 3.38 -5.15 41.51
C VAL A 47 2.83 -6.59 41.44
N TYR A 48 3.26 -7.37 40.44
CA TYR A 48 2.77 -8.73 40.22
C TYR A 48 3.89 -9.76 40.36
N GLU A 49 3.57 -10.88 41.02
CA GLU A 49 4.47 -12.03 41.13
C GLU A 49 4.90 -12.53 39.74
N GLY A 50 6.20 -12.77 39.56
CA GLY A 50 6.78 -13.18 38.27
C GLY A 50 7.07 -12.03 37.28
N THR A 51 6.87 -10.77 37.67
CA THR A 51 7.28 -9.60 36.88
C THR A 51 8.71 -9.18 37.21
N GLU A 52 9.49 -8.83 36.20
CA GLU A 52 10.88 -8.40 36.33
C GLU A 52 11.10 -7.07 35.61
N VAL A 53 12.16 -6.35 35.97
CA VAL A 53 12.51 -5.06 35.35
C VAL A 53 13.21 -5.20 33.99
N TYR A 54 13.51 -6.43 33.59
CA TYR A 54 14.13 -6.77 32.32
C TYR A 54 13.40 -7.92 31.64
N ARG A 55 13.69 -8.16 30.35
CA ARG A 55 13.01 -9.19 29.57
C ARG A 55 13.31 -10.59 30.13
N THR A 56 12.28 -11.25 30.67
CA THR A 56 12.32 -12.66 31.09
C THR A 56 11.46 -13.60 30.24
N ILE A 57 10.55 -13.04 29.44
CA ILE A 57 9.67 -13.80 28.55
C ILE A 57 9.95 -13.50 27.08
N SER A 58 9.72 -14.50 26.22
CA SER A 58 9.68 -14.30 24.77
C SER A 58 8.36 -13.66 24.36
N GLN A 59 8.41 -12.83 23.31
CA GLN A 59 7.21 -12.33 22.66
C GLN A 59 6.66 -13.44 21.76
N ASP A 60 5.39 -13.77 21.92
CA ASP A 60 4.64 -14.62 21.01
C ASP A 60 3.67 -13.75 20.21
N HIS A 61 3.87 -13.73 18.89
CA HIS A 61 3.05 -12.95 17.96
C HIS A 61 1.94 -13.79 17.31
N GLY A 62 1.83 -15.08 17.64
CA GLY A 62 0.81 -15.99 17.09
C GLY A 62 0.96 -16.23 15.59
N LEU A 63 2.18 -16.10 15.04
CA LEU A 63 2.44 -16.24 13.61
C LEU A 63 2.24 -17.67 13.10
N ASP A 64 2.28 -18.66 13.98
CA ASP A 64 1.94 -20.06 13.70
C ASP A 64 0.49 -20.23 13.21
N LYS A 65 -0.41 -19.31 13.59
CA LYS A 65 -1.83 -19.34 13.19
C LYS A 65 -2.14 -18.50 11.95
N ALA A 66 -1.14 -17.85 11.37
CA ALA A 66 -1.34 -17.04 10.17
C ALA A 66 -1.75 -17.92 8.97
N LEU A 67 -2.71 -17.45 8.18
CA LEU A 67 -3.16 -18.13 6.97
C LEU A 67 -2.00 -18.39 6.00
N ASP A 68 -1.01 -17.51 5.97
CA ASP A 68 0.17 -17.65 5.12
C ASP A 68 0.94 -18.95 5.34
N ASN A 69 0.89 -19.59 6.52
CA ASN A 69 1.54 -20.90 6.70
C ASN A 69 0.96 -21.94 5.73
N VAL A 70 -0.36 -21.93 5.53
CA VAL A 70 -1.05 -22.79 4.56
C VAL A 70 -0.69 -22.39 3.13
N LEU A 71 -0.62 -21.08 2.85
CA LEU A 71 -0.28 -20.58 1.52
C LEU A 71 1.17 -20.94 1.13
N ILE A 72 2.12 -20.82 2.07
CA ILE A 72 3.53 -21.18 1.89
C ILE A 72 3.70 -22.67 1.66
N GLU A 73 3.00 -23.51 2.41
CA GLU A 73 3.00 -24.96 2.22
C GLU A 73 2.51 -25.32 0.81
N ARG A 74 1.38 -24.75 0.37
CA ARG A 74 0.82 -25.01 -0.96
C ARG A 74 1.66 -24.39 -2.09
N ALA A 75 2.40 -23.31 -1.82
CA ALA A 75 3.27 -22.64 -2.79
C ALA A 75 4.66 -23.31 -2.93
N GLN A 76 4.99 -24.36 -2.18
CA GLN A 76 6.29 -25.03 -2.27
C GLN A 76 6.75 -25.40 -3.70
N PRO A 77 5.88 -25.86 -4.63
CA PRO A 77 6.30 -26.10 -6.00
C PRO A 77 6.80 -24.85 -6.74
N ALA A 78 6.24 -23.67 -6.45
CA ALA A 78 6.70 -22.39 -6.98
C ALA A 78 8.01 -21.96 -6.32
N LEU A 79 8.09 -22.05 -5.00
CA LEU A 79 9.26 -21.61 -4.22
C LEU A 79 10.51 -22.42 -4.56
N THR A 80 10.37 -23.73 -4.76
CA THR A 80 11.51 -24.63 -4.97
C THR A 80 11.89 -24.82 -6.44
N ARG A 81 10.93 -24.70 -7.37
CA ARG A 81 11.12 -25.06 -8.78
C ARG A 81 10.62 -24.00 -9.77
N GLY A 82 10.08 -22.88 -9.30
CA GLY A 82 9.49 -21.84 -10.15
C GLY A 82 8.26 -22.30 -10.93
N LYS A 83 7.58 -23.38 -10.50
CA LYS A 83 6.37 -23.87 -11.18
C LYS A 83 5.18 -22.96 -10.88
N LYS A 84 4.30 -22.78 -11.87
CA LYS A 84 3.01 -22.12 -11.65
C LYS A 84 2.14 -22.94 -10.69
N VAL A 85 1.53 -22.27 -9.72
CA VAL A 85 0.64 -22.86 -8.71
C VAL A 85 -0.63 -22.02 -8.62
N ARG A 86 -1.78 -22.69 -8.52
CA ARG A 86 -3.06 -22.07 -8.17
C ARG A 86 -3.53 -22.61 -6.81
N ILE A 87 -3.92 -21.71 -5.93
CA ILE A 87 -4.38 -22.00 -4.57
C ILE A 87 -5.77 -21.39 -4.41
N GLU A 88 -6.71 -22.15 -3.87
CA GLU A 88 -8.04 -21.67 -3.52
C GLU A 88 -8.27 -21.88 -2.02
N HIS A 89 -8.81 -20.87 -1.34
CA HIS A 89 -9.03 -20.90 0.11
C HIS A 89 -10.08 -19.86 0.54
N ASP A 90 -10.87 -20.15 1.58
CA ASP A 90 -11.77 -19.16 2.17
C ASP A 90 -11.00 -18.12 2.99
N ILE A 91 -11.50 -16.90 3.09
CA ILE A 91 -10.91 -15.85 3.93
C ILE A 91 -11.96 -15.20 4.81
N VAL A 92 -11.59 -14.96 6.06
CA VAL A 92 -12.39 -14.23 7.05
C VAL A 92 -11.61 -13.05 7.60
N ASN A 93 -12.32 -12.04 8.13
CA ASN A 93 -11.73 -10.75 8.50
C ASN A 93 -10.64 -10.82 9.60
N ILE A 94 -10.56 -11.91 10.36
CA ILE A 94 -9.47 -12.16 11.32
C ILE A 94 -8.16 -12.57 10.65
N ASN A 95 -8.20 -13.02 9.39
CA ASN A 95 -7.04 -13.29 8.56
C ASN A 95 -6.46 -11.95 8.09
N ARG A 96 -5.51 -11.43 8.87
CA ARG A 96 -4.81 -10.17 8.60
C ARG A 96 -3.49 -10.45 7.90
N VAL A 97 -3.01 -9.47 7.14
CA VAL A 97 -1.65 -9.46 6.56
C VAL A 97 -1.41 -10.65 5.61
N VAL A 98 -2.48 -11.12 4.95
CA VAL A 98 -2.44 -12.31 4.09
C VAL A 98 -1.57 -12.06 2.86
N GLY A 99 -0.66 -12.98 2.58
CA GLY A 99 0.29 -12.94 1.47
C GLY A 99 1.65 -12.33 1.81
N THR A 100 1.81 -11.71 2.98
CA THR A 100 3.06 -11.05 3.39
C THR A 100 4.18 -12.03 3.75
N MET A 101 3.89 -13.08 4.53
CA MET A 101 4.91 -14.08 4.85
C MET A 101 5.26 -14.89 3.60
N LEU A 102 4.27 -15.16 2.74
CA LEU A 102 4.54 -15.77 1.44
C LEU A 102 5.45 -14.89 0.57
N SER A 103 5.23 -13.57 0.57
CA SER A 103 6.10 -12.63 -0.16
C SER A 103 7.54 -12.66 0.35
N HIS A 104 7.73 -12.79 1.67
CA HIS A 104 9.04 -13.02 2.26
C HIS A 104 9.68 -14.32 1.76
N GLU A 105 8.95 -15.43 1.76
CA GLU A 105 9.47 -16.72 1.29
C GLU A 105 9.81 -16.70 -0.21
N VAL A 106 9.02 -16.01 -1.04
CA VAL A 106 9.35 -15.79 -2.46
C VAL A 106 10.65 -15.00 -2.60
N ALA A 107 10.78 -13.88 -1.89
CA ALA A 107 11.99 -13.06 -1.94
C ALA A 107 13.23 -13.84 -1.48
N LYS A 108 13.10 -14.64 -0.42
CA LYS A 108 14.16 -15.49 0.12
C LYS A 108 14.56 -16.61 -0.85
N ALA A 109 13.59 -17.35 -1.36
CA ALA A 109 13.82 -18.47 -2.28
C ALA A 109 14.48 -18.03 -3.59
N THR A 110 14.16 -16.82 -4.05
CA THR A 110 14.68 -16.26 -5.31
C THR A 110 15.88 -15.32 -5.12
N GLN A 111 16.38 -15.16 -3.90
CA GLN A 111 17.45 -14.21 -3.56
C GLN A 111 17.16 -12.78 -4.08
N GLY A 112 15.90 -12.35 -3.95
CA GLY A 112 15.43 -11.03 -4.39
C GLY A 112 15.13 -10.88 -5.88
N LYS A 113 15.37 -11.90 -6.72
CA LYS A 113 15.02 -11.84 -8.15
C LYS A 113 13.51 -11.88 -8.41
N LEU A 114 12.75 -12.41 -7.44
CA LEU A 114 11.31 -12.64 -7.50
C LEU A 114 10.90 -13.58 -8.63
N LEU A 115 9.61 -13.88 -8.73
CA LEU A 115 9.07 -14.81 -9.73
C LEU A 115 8.49 -14.03 -10.93
N PRO A 116 8.31 -14.68 -12.09
CA PRO A 116 7.48 -14.17 -13.17
C PRO A 116 6.04 -13.96 -12.71
N ASP A 117 5.31 -13.04 -13.34
CA ASP A 117 3.91 -12.76 -13.01
C ASP A 117 3.02 -14.01 -13.12
N ASP A 118 2.01 -14.09 -12.25
CA ASP A 118 1.09 -15.23 -12.14
C ASP A 118 1.79 -16.59 -11.89
N THR A 119 2.95 -16.60 -11.23
CA THR A 119 3.57 -17.87 -10.80
C THR A 119 2.81 -18.47 -9.62
N ILE A 120 2.36 -17.66 -8.67
CA ILE A 120 1.51 -18.10 -7.56
C ILE A 120 0.21 -17.32 -7.63
N HIS A 121 -0.88 -17.98 -8.03
CA HIS A 121 -2.21 -17.40 -8.07
C HIS A 121 -3.02 -17.92 -6.90
N ILE A 122 -3.45 -17.03 -6.01
CA ILE A 122 -4.25 -17.35 -4.83
C ILE A 122 -5.63 -16.72 -5.01
N LYS A 123 -6.66 -17.55 -5.18
CA LYS A 123 -8.05 -17.13 -5.15
C LYS A 123 -8.61 -17.32 -3.74
N LEU A 124 -9.15 -16.24 -3.20
CA LEU A 124 -9.73 -16.17 -1.87
C LEU A 124 -11.22 -15.83 -1.99
N THR A 125 -12.05 -16.48 -1.18
CA THR A 125 -13.49 -16.22 -1.15
C THR A 125 -13.91 -15.80 0.26
N GLY A 126 -14.52 -14.63 0.39
CA GLY A 126 -14.96 -14.08 1.68
C GLY A 126 -14.43 -12.66 1.96
N SER A 127 -14.23 -12.32 3.23
CA SER A 127 -13.84 -10.96 3.64
C SER A 127 -12.40 -10.95 4.14
N ALA A 128 -11.52 -10.21 3.47
CA ALA A 128 -10.13 -10.11 3.86
C ALA A 128 -9.95 -9.14 5.05
N GLY A 129 -9.15 -9.56 6.03
CA GLY A 129 -8.75 -8.70 7.14
C GLY A 129 -7.82 -7.57 6.70
N GLN A 130 -7.41 -6.76 7.67
CA GLN A 130 -6.52 -5.62 7.42
C GLN A 130 -5.19 -6.06 6.77
N SER A 131 -4.65 -5.18 5.92
CA SER A 131 -3.34 -5.33 5.28
C SER A 131 -3.21 -6.52 4.34
N LEU A 132 -4.30 -6.93 3.67
CA LEU A 132 -4.25 -7.89 2.57
C LEU A 132 -3.16 -7.50 1.55
N GLY A 133 -2.25 -8.42 1.22
CA GLY A 133 -1.20 -8.18 0.24
C GLY A 133 -0.19 -7.11 0.65
N ALA A 134 0.02 -6.87 1.95
CA ALA A 134 1.06 -5.96 2.37
C ALA A 134 2.45 -6.44 1.93
N TRP A 135 3.23 -5.55 1.31
CA TRP A 135 4.53 -5.83 0.71
C TRP A 135 4.54 -6.98 -0.30
N LEU A 136 3.45 -7.13 -1.06
CA LEU A 136 3.30 -8.22 -2.03
C LEU A 136 4.46 -8.23 -3.04
N ALA A 137 5.10 -9.39 -3.19
CA ALA A 137 6.19 -9.58 -4.12
C ALA A 137 5.70 -9.90 -5.54
N ARG A 138 6.51 -9.52 -6.55
CA ARG A 138 6.28 -9.94 -7.94
C ARG A 138 6.20 -11.45 -8.10
N GLY A 139 5.23 -11.87 -8.91
CA GLY A 139 4.90 -13.27 -9.18
C GLY A 139 3.81 -13.87 -8.30
N ILE A 140 3.33 -13.12 -7.30
CA ILE A 140 2.12 -13.46 -6.53
C ILE A 140 0.94 -12.65 -7.06
N THR A 141 -0.16 -13.34 -7.33
CA THR A 141 -1.47 -12.76 -7.65
C THR A 141 -2.45 -13.15 -6.55
N LEU A 142 -2.97 -12.15 -5.84
CA LEU A 142 -4.04 -12.30 -4.86
C LEU A 142 -5.36 -11.88 -5.52
N GLU A 143 -6.31 -12.79 -5.62
CA GLU A 143 -7.64 -12.57 -6.17
C GLU A 143 -8.66 -12.80 -5.05
N VAL A 144 -9.48 -11.81 -4.72
CA VAL A 144 -10.51 -11.90 -3.69
C VAL A 144 -11.88 -11.71 -4.32
N GLU A 145 -12.69 -12.77 -4.26
CA GLU A 145 -14.13 -12.71 -4.52
C GLU A 145 -14.84 -12.44 -3.18
N GLY A 146 -15.25 -11.20 -2.96
CA GLY A 146 -15.70 -10.69 -1.68
C GLY A 146 -15.33 -9.23 -1.44
N ASP A 147 -14.84 -8.93 -0.24
CA ASP A 147 -14.44 -7.58 0.19
C ASP A 147 -13.10 -7.61 0.97
N ALA A 148 -12.56 -6.42 1.29
CA ALA A 148 -11.37 -6.31 2.13
C ALA A 148 -11.39 -5.10 3.06
N ASN A 149 -10.79 -5.23 4.23
CA ASN A 149 -10.63 -4.14 5.20
C ASN A 149 -9.49 -3.17 4.81
N ASP A 150 -9.11 -2.28 5.72
CA ASP A 150 -8.09 -1.25 5.49
C ASP A 150 -6.72 -1.81 5.05
N TYR A 151 -5.92 -0.95 4.42
CA TYR A 151 -4.51 -1.18 4.08
C TYR A 151 -4.25 -2.26 3.03
N VAL A 152 -5.23 -2.60 2.19
CA VAL A 152 -5.00 -3.48 1.03
C VAL A 152 -3.81 -2.96 0.22
N GLY A 153 -2.84 -3.82 -0.09
CA GLY A 153 -1.65 -3.45 -0.86
C GLY A 153 -0.72 -2.46 -0.17
N LYS A 154 -0.76 -2.33 1.16
CA LYS A 154 0.20 -1.51 1.92
C LYS A 154 1.64 -1.87 1.56
N GLY A 155 2.41 -0.91 1.05
CA GLY A 155 3.79 -1.10 0.64
C GLY A 155 3.95 -2.12 -0.49
N GLN A 156 2.92 -2.35 -1.31
CA GLN A 156 2.98 -3.29 -2.43
C GLN A 156 4.26 -3.04 -3.25
N SER A 157 5.00 -4.12 -3.50
CA SER A 157 6.35 -4.09 -4.05
C SER A 157 6.46 -4.96 -5.31
N GLY A 158 5.36 -5.04 -6.05
CA GLY A 158 5.15 -5.92 -7.19
C GLY A 158 3.84 -6.69 -7.07
N GLY A 159 3.73 -7.77 -7.83
CA GLY A 159 2.58 -8.68 -7.75
C GLY A 159 1.28 -8.03 -8.21
N ARG A 160 0.19 -8.77 -8.08
CA ARG A 160 -1.15 -8.33 -8.47
C ARG A 160 -2.15 -8.53 -7.34
N ILE A 161 -2.99 -7.53 -7.08
CA ILE A 161 -4.13 -7.64 -6.16
C ILE A 161 -5.42 -7.37 -6.94
N ILE A 162 -6.39 -8.27 -6.83
CA ILE A 162 -7.69 -8.16 -7.49
C ILE A 162 -8.75 -8.33 -6.41
N VAL A 163 -9.69 -7.40 -6.29
CA VAL A 163 -10.85 -7.54 -5.39
C VAL A 163 -12.11 -7.21 -6.19
N TYR A 164 -13.11 -8.08 -6.11
CA TYR A 164 -14.41 -7.90 -6.74
C TYR A 164 -15.51 -8.56 -5.91
N PRO A 165 -16.75 -8.05 -5.94
CA PRO A 165 -17.85 -8.65 -5.19
C PRO A 165 -18.19 -10.05 -5.72
N PRO A 166 -18.79 -10.93 -4.88
CA PRO A 166 -19.25 -12.24 -5.32
C PRO A 166 -20.10 -12.19 -6.58
N THR A 167 -19.91 -13.15 -7.48
CA THR A 167 -20.57 -13.16 -8.80
C THR A 167 -22.10 -13.20 -8.74
N ASP A 168 -22.68 -13.65 -7.63
CA ASP A 168 -24.12 -13.69 -7.34
C ASP A 168 -24.65 -12.43 -6.62
N SER A 169 -23.80 -11.43 -6.41
CA SER A 169 -24.19 -10.14 -5.82
C SER A 169 -25.21 -9.41 -6.69
N THR A 170 -26.30 -8.94 -6.07
CA THR A 170 -27.39 -8.23 -6.77
C THR A 170 -27.24 -6.70 -6.76
N PHE A 171 -26.30 -6.17 -5.99
CA PHE A 171 -26.03 -4.73 -5.90
C PHE A 171 -25.04 -4.28 -6.98
N LYS A 172 -25.05 -2.98 -7.30
CA LYS A 172 -24.06 -2.36 -8.19
C LYS A 172 -22.76 -2.14 -7.46
N ALA A 173 -21.67 -2.73 -7.95
CA ALA A 173 -20.37 -2.67 -7.30
C ALA A 173 -19.86 -1.22 -7.20
N GLU A 174 -20.08 -0.45 -8.27
CA GLU A 174 -19.68 0.94 -8.42
C GLU A 174 -20.40 1.92 -7.47
N ASP A 175 -21.46 1.48 -6.80
CA ASP A 175 -22.22 2.27 -5.82
C ASP A 175 -21.91 1.86 -4.35
N ASN A 176 -21.01 0.90 -4.12
CA ASN A 176 -20.79 0.27 -2.81
C ASN A 176 -19.32 0.21 -2.40
N ILE A 177 -19.06 0.35 -1.09
CA ILE A 177 -17.73 0.16 -0.52
C ILE A 177 -17.30 -1.30 -0.67
N LEU A 178 -16.18 -1.52 -1.34
CA LEU A 178 -15.54 -2.82 -1.52
C LEU A 178 -14.32 -2.99 -0.61
N ILE A 179 -13.54 -1.90 -0.47
CA ILE A 179 -12.28 -1.92 0.28
C ILE A 179 -12.16 -0.74 1.23
N GLY A 180 -11.49 -0.96 2.35
CA GLY A 180 -11.33 0.03 3.43
C GLY A 180 -10.41 1.20 3.10
N ASN A 181 -9.85 1.81 4.15
CA ASN A 181 -9.05 3.03 4.08
C ASN A 181 -7.57 2.75 3.79
N VAL A 182 -6.87 3.80 3.35
CA VAL A 182 -5.39 3.83 3.25
C VAL A 182 -4.84 2.68 2.39
N VAL A 183 -5.60 2.35 1.36
CA VAL A 183 -5.26 1.32 0.36
C VAL A 183 -4.05 1.77 -0.44
N MET A 184 -3.15 0.85 -0.76
CA MET A 184 -1.91 1.07 -1.51
C MET A 184 -0.94 2.05 -0.85
N TYR A 185 -0.99 2.17 0.48
CA TYR A 185 -0.13 3.07 1.24
C TYR A 185 1.35 2.84 0.94
N GLY A 186 2.03 3.81 0.34
CA GLY A 186 3.47 3.72 0.11
C GLY A 186 3.88 2.60 -0.86
N ALA A 187 2.96 2.14 -1.72
CA ALA A 187 3.27 1.14 -2.73
C ALA A 187 4.33 1.67 -3.71
N ILE A 188 5.26 0.79 -4.12
CA ILE A 188 6.41 1.16 -4.97
C ILE A 188 6.35 0.53 -6.36
N SER A 189 5.63 -0.58 -6.52
CA SER A 189 5.42 -1.26 -7.80
C SER A 189 4.30 -2.30 -7.67
N GLY A 190 3.90 -2.89 -8.79
CA GLY A 190 2.78 -3.85 -8.85
C GLY A 190 1.52 -3.22 -9.42
N GLU A 191 0.50 -4.04 -9.63
CA GLU A 191 -0.78 -3.62 -10.20
C GLU A 191 -1.95 -4.12 -9.35
N SER A 192 -3.00 -3.29 -9.24
CA SER A 192 -4.16 -3.60 -8.41
C SER A 192 -5.48 -3.19 -9.08
N TYR A 193 -6.51 -4.03 -8.98
CA TYR A 193 -7.79 -3.86 -9.66
C TYR A 193 -8.95 -4.08 -8.69
N PHE A 194 -9.78 -3.07 -8.49
CA PHE A 194 -10.81 -3.03 -7.45
C PHE A 194 -12.18 -2.69 -8.04
N ARG A 195 -13.09 -3.67 -8.11
CA ARG A 195 -14.44 -3.48 -8.66
C ARG A 195 -15.41 -3.00 -7.58
N GLY A 196 -15.32 -1.71 -7.28
CA GLY A 196 -16.16 -1.01 -6.31
C GLY A 196 -15.45 0.20 -5.71
N ILE A 197 -16.00 0.74 -4.63
CA ILE A 197 -15.52 1.97 -3.99
C ILE A 197 -14.47 1.64 -2.92
N ALA A 198 -13.33 2.33 -2.95
CA ALA A 198 -12.41 2.39 -1.83
C ALA A 198 -12.79 3.51 -0.86
N ALA A 199 -12.58 3.32 0.43
CA ALA A 199 -12.81 4.36 1.42
C ALA A 199 -11.74 5.49 1.33
N GLU A 200 -11.37 6.11 2.45
CA GLU A 200 -10.52 7.31 2.45
C GLU A 200 -9.04 6.99 2.17
N ARG A 201 -8.29 7.99 1.71
CA ARG A 201 -6.82 7.95 1.52
C ARG A 201 -6.34 6.84 0.57
N PHE A 202 -7.11 6.58 -0.47
CA PHE A 202 -6.71 5.66 -1.53
C PHE A 202 -5.40 6.13 -2.20
N CYS A 203 -4.44 5.23 -2.35
CA CYS A 203 -3.11 5.49 -2.93
C CYS A 203 -2.31 6.61 -2.25
N VAL A 204 -2.53 6.83 -0.94
CA VAL A 204 -1.71 7.76 -0.17
C VAL A 204 -0.24 7.36 -0.23
N ARG A 205 0.64 8.30 -0.59
CA ARG A 205 2.09 8.07 -0.77
C ARG A 205 2.45 6.99 -1.80
N ASN A 206 1.55 6.65 -2.73
CA ASN A 206 1.92 5.76 -3.84
C ASN A 206 3.13 6.34 -4.60
N SER A 207 4.14 5.51 -4.81
CA SER A 207 5.45 5.91 -5.35
C SER A 207 5.80 5.16 -6.63
N GLY A 208 4.93 4.26 -7.13
CA GLY A 208 5.21 3.55 -8.37
C GLY A 208 4.26 2.42 -8.75
N ALA A 209 3.26 2.10 -7.91
CA ALA A 209 2.29 1.07 -8.24
C ALA A 209 1.15 1.61 -9.13
N THR A 210 0.51 0.69 -9.83
CA THR A 210 -0.64 0.95 -10.69
C THR A 210 -1.91 0.47 -9.99
N ALA A 211 -2.99 1.27 -10.01
CA ALA A 211 -4.28 0.87 -9.46
C ALA A 211 -5.45 1.33 -10.32
N VAL A 212 -6.48 0.50 -10.44
CA VAL A 212 -7.79 0.85 -11.05
C VAL A 212 -8.89 0.57 -10.04
N VAL A 213 -9.78 1.55 -9.81
CA VAL A 213 -10.87 1.49 -8.83
C VAL A 213 -12.12 2.20 -9.37
N GLU A 214 -13.31 1.85 -8.90
CA GLU A 214 -14.59 2.38 -9.42
C GLU A 214 -15.14 3.56 -8.61
N GLY A 215 -14.44 3.97 -7.56
CA GLY A 215 -14.74 5.16 -6.78
C GLY A 215 -13.84 5.23 -5.56
N ILE A 216 -13.65 6.42 -5.00
CA ILE A 216 -12.82 6.61 -3.82
C ILE A 216 -13.43 7.64 -2.87
N GLY A 217 -13.13 7.50 -1.57
CA GLY A 217 -13.44 8.50 -0.56
C GLY A 217 -12.52 9.73 -0.60
N ASP A 218 -12.50 10.49 0.50
CA ASP A 218 -11.70 11.71 0.64
C ASP A 218 -10.19 11.40 0.63
N HIS A 219 -9.37 12.40 0.28
CA HIS A 219 -7.90 12.36 0.31
C HIS A 219 -7.27 11.34 -0.66
N GLY A 220 -7.93 11.07 -1.78
CA GLY A 220 -7.36 10.24 -2.85
C GLY A 220 -6.03 10.78 -3.38
N CYS A 221 -5.06 9.91 -3.63
CA CYS A 221 -3.73 10.23 -4.17
C CYS A 221 -2.93 11.27 -3.34
N GLU A 222 -3.26 11.43 -2.05
CA GLU A 222 -2.55 12.33 -1.15
C GLU A 222 -1.07 11.94 -1.06
N TYR A 223 -0.15 12.90 -1.21
CA TYR A 223 1.30 12.69 -1.19
C TYR A 223 1.84 11.66 -2.20
N MET A 224 1.11 11.36 -3.27
CA MET A 224 1.57 10.46 -4.32
C MET A 224 2.79 11.06 -5.05
N THR A 225 3.83 10.25 -5.23
CA THR A 225 5.12 10.62 -5.82
C THR A 225 5.46 9.85 -7.10
N GLY A 226 4.65 8.84 -7.45
CA GLY A 226 4.82 8.04 -8.65
C GLY A 226 3.70 7.01 -8.82
N GLY A 227 3.68 6.33 -9.96
CA GLY A 227 2.68 5.31 -10.28
C GLY A 227 1.51 5.84 -11.12
N ARG A 228 0.54 4.97 -11.37
CA ARG A 228 -0.67 5.24 -12.18
C ARG A 228 -1.91 4.93 -11.37
N VAL A 229 -2.86 5.86 -11.32
CA VAL A 229 -4.15 5.62 -10.64
C VAL A 229 -5.28 5.93 -11.60
N VAL A 230 -6.19 4.98 -11.80
CA VAL A 230 -7.41 5.17 -12.59
C VAL A 230 -8.61 5.08 -11.68
N VAL A 231 -9.45 6.12 -11.67
CA VAL A 231 -10.70 6.16 -10.93
C VAL A 231 -11.86 6.20 -11.92
N LEU A 232 -12.63 5.12 -11.98
CA LEU A 232 -13.78 4.91 -12.87
C LEU A 232 -15.10 5.31 -12.20
N GLY A 233 -15.08 6.37 -11.40
CA GLY A 233 -16.26 6.89 -10.72
C GLY A 233 -15.94 8.07 -9.82
N LYS A 234 -16.78 8.28 -8.79
CA LYS A 234 -16.70 9.46 -7.93
C LYS A 234 -15.45 9.47 -7.07
N THR A 235 -14.94 10.67 -6.80
CA THR A 235 -13.86 10.94 -5.85
C THR A 235 -14.37 11.75 -4.67
N GLY A 236 -13.81 11.54 -3.48
CA GLY A 236 -14.01 12.44 -2.35
C GLY A 236 -13.14 13.70 -2.43
N ARG A 237 -13.27 14.54 -1.41
CA ARG A 237 -12.64 15.86 -1.29
C ARG A 237 -11.13 15.77 -1.11
N ASN A 238 -10.46 16.89 -1.34
CA ASN A 238 -9.02 17.07 -1.13
C ASN A 238 -8.17 16.07 -1.94
N PHE A 239 -8.64 15.70 -3.13
CA PHE A 239 -7.92 14.83 -4.05
C PHE A 239 -6.58 15.45 -4.45
N GLY A 240 -5.52 14.63 -4.44
CA GLY A 240 -4.18 15.00 -4.88
C GLY A 240 -3.43 15.97 -3.97
N ALA A 241 -3.89 16.20 -2.74
CA ALA A 241 -3.20 17.10 -1.82
C ALA A 241 -1.75 16.63 -1.58
N GLY A 242 -0.78 17.52 -1.81
CA GLY A 242 0.65 17.20 -1.70
C GLY A 242 1.18 16.20 -2.72
N MET A 243 0.42 15.87 -3.78
CA MET A 243 0.87 15.02 -4.87
C MET A 243 2.01 15.73 -5.62
N SER A 244 3.15 15.05 -5.76
CA SER A 244 4.37 15.59 -6.37
C SER A 244 4.93 14.73 -7.50
N GLY A 245 4.36 13.55 -7.77
CA GLY A 245 4.67 12.76 -8.96
C GLY A 245 3.65 11.68 -9.27
N GLY A 246 3.77 11.09 -10.46
CA GLY A 246 2.83 10.10 -10.99
C GLY A 246 1.68 10.74 -11.79
N ILE A 247 0.78 9.89 -12.30
CA ILE A 247 -0.36 10.29 -13.12
C ILE A 247 -1.63 9.65 -12.56
N ALA A 248 -2.69 10.43 -12.42
CA ALA A 248 -4.04 9.89 -12.19
C ALA A 248 -4.98 10.22 -13.36
N TYR A 249 -5.83 9.27 -13.72
CA TYR A 249 -6.89 9.43 -14.70
C TYR A 249 -8.23 9.27 -13.98
N VAL A 250 -9.08 10.28 -14.03
CA VAL A 250 -10.38 10.28 -13.36
C VAL A 250 -11.48 10.40 -14.39
N TRP A 251 -12.43 9.47 -14.36
CA TRP A 251 -13.64 9.53 -15.17
C TRP A 251 -14.65 10.49 -14.54
N ASP A 252 -14.57 11.76 -14.93
CA ASP A 252 -15.40 12.87 -14.41
C ASP A 252 -16.76 12.91 -15.11
N ARG A 253 -17.60 11.91 -14.82
CA ARG A 253 -18.92 11.76 -15.46
C ARG A 253 -19.85 12.93 -15.16
N ASP A 254 -19.79 13.47 -13.95
CA ASP A 254 -20.71 14.49 -13.44
C ASP A 254 -20.16 15.93 -13.61
N GLY A 255 -18.90 16.08 -14.03
CA GLY A 255 -18.25 17.38 -14.23
C GLY A 255 -17.93 18.13 -12.94
N ASP A 256 -17.86 17.42 -11.82
CA ASP A 256 -17.67 17.98 -10.48
C ASP A 256 -16.29 17.69 -9.87
N PHE A 257 -15.46 16.89 -10.54
CA PHE A 257 -14.15 16.48 -10.06
C PHE A 257 -13.26 17.66 -9.66
N ARG A 258 -13.28 18.76 -10.43
CA ARG A 258 -12.51 19.98 -10.12
C ARG A 258 -12.80 20.54 -8.73
N LYS A 259 -14.02 20.41 -8.23
CA LYS A 259 -14.42 20.90 -6.89
C LYS A 259 -13.90 20.00 -5.76
N MET A 260 -13.57 18.76 -6.09
CA MET A 260 -13.05 17.77 -5.15
C MET A 260 -11.53 17.83 -5.01
N CYS A 261 -10.84 18.54 -5.92
CA CYS A 261 -9.39 18.62 -5.98
C CYS A 261 -8.78 19.66 -5.02
N ASN A 262 -7.60 19.34 -4.49
CA ASN A 262 -6.68 20.31 -3.93
C ASN A 262 -5.68 20.74 -5.02
N MET A 263 -5.94 21.89 -5.64
CA MET A 263 -5.23 22.37 -6.83
C MET A 263 -3.89 23.08 -6.53
N GLU A 264 -3.27 22.84 -5.38
CA GLU A 264 -2.02 23.52 -4.99
C GLU A 264 -0.81 23.08 -5.83
N SER A 265 -0.73 21.81 -6.25
CA SER A 265 0.48 21.23 -6.85
C SER A 265 0.32 20.64 -8.25
N PHE A 266 -0.88 20.68 -8.82
CA PHE A 266 -1.18 20.10 -10.14
C PHE A 266 -2.23 20.89 -10.91
N GLU A 267 -2.27 20.67 -12.22
CA GLU A 267 -3.33 21.14 -13.09
C GLU A 267 -4.18 19.96 -13.61
N LEU A 268 -5.42 20.26 -13.99
CA LEU A 268 -6.32 19.29 -14.61
C LEU A 268 -6.23 19.45 -16.12
N GLU A 269 -5.92 18.36 -16.81
CA GLU A 269 -5.70 18.36 -18.25
C GLU A 269 -6.69 17.44 -18.97
N SER A 270 -7.04 17.84 -20.20
CA SER A 270 -7.78 16.96 -21.11
C SER A 270 -6.86 15.86 -21.64
N LEU A 271 -7.40 14.66 -21.81
CA LEU A 271 -6.64 13.51 -22.25
C LEU A 271 -6.49 13.48 -23.78
N VAL A 272 -5.43 14.11 -24.29
CA VAL A 272 -5.21 14.27 -25.75
C VAL A 272 -3.98 13.50 -26.28
N ALA A 273 -3.02 13.17 -25.42
CA ALA A 273 -1.78 12.51 -25.85
C ALA A 273 -2.05 11.03 -26.18
N PRO A 274 -1.63 10.53 -27.36
CA PRO A 274 -1.87 9.13 -27.76
C PRO A 274 -1.34 8.09 -26.78
N ASP A 275 -0.16 8.33 -26.19
CA ASP A 275 0.46 7.41 -25.24
C ASP A 275 -0.35 7.29 -23.95
N ASP A 276 -0.82 8.42 -23.41
CA ASP A 276 -1.70 8.43 -22.23
C ASP A 276 -3.04 7.72 -22.52
N ILE A 277 -3.62 7.94 -23.70
CA ILE A 277 -4.87 7.30 -24.12
C ILE A 277 -4.68 5.78 -24.23
N GLY A 278 -3.54 5.33 -24.78
CA GLY A 278 -3.18 3.92 -24.90
C GLY A 278 -2.94 3.25 -23.54
N GLU A 279 -2.23 3.93 -22.64
CA GLU A 279 -2.01 3.46 -21.26
C GLU A 279 -3.35 3.32 -20.53
N LEU A 280 -4.18 4.37 -20.51
CA LEU A 280 -5.49 4.35 -19.86
C LEU A 280 -6.37 3.21 -20.39
N ARG A 281 -6.44 3.04 -21.71
CA ARG A 281 -7.23 1.98 -22.32
C ARG A 281 -6.79 0.60 -21.84
N THR A 282 -5.47 0.36 -21.82
CA THR A 282 -4.90 -0.91 -21.34
C THR A 282 -5.27 -1.18 -19.89
N LEU A 283 -5.20 -0.16 -19.02
CA LEU A 283 -5.57 -0.28 -17.61
C LEU A 283 -7.05 -0.63 -17.43
N ILE A 284 -7.94 -0.03 -18.21
CA ILE A 284 -9.38 -0.32 -18.16
C ILE A 284 -9.69 -1.70 -18.74
N GLU A 285 -9.03 -2.11 -19.83
CA GLU A 285 -9.13 -3.46 -20.40
C GLU A 285 -8.69 -4.53 -19.41
N ASN A 286 -7.60 -4.29 -18.68
CA ASN A 286 -7.15 -5.17 -17.60
C ASN A 286 -8.13 -5.19 -16.43
N HIS A 287 -8.66 -4.03 -16.03
CA HIS A 287 -9.68 -3.96 -14.98
C HIS A 287 -10.90 -4.82 -15.33
N ARG A 288 -11.42 -4.68 -16.55
CA ARG A 288 -12.49 -5.55 -17.06
C ARG A 288 -12.08 -7.03 -17.04
N LYS A 289 -10.90 -7.36 -17.56
CA LYS A 289 -10.40 -8.74 -17.66
C LYS A 289 -10.32 -9.41 -16.28
N TYR A 290 -9.81 -8.71 -15.28
CA TYR A 290 -9.55 -9.27 -13.96
C TYR A 290 -10.74 -9.24 -13.02
N THR A 291 -11.69 -8.32 -13.20
CA THR A 291 -12.80 -8.12 -12.24
C THR A 291 -14.19 -8.37 -12.83
N GLY A 292 -14.31 -8.49 -14.16
CA GLY A 292 -15.60 -8.52 -14.84
C GLY A 292 -16.39 -7.21 -14.73
N SER A 293 -15.70 -6.09 -14.52
CA SER A 293 -16.33 -4.77 -14.33
C SER A 293 -17.25 -4.37 -15.50
N THR A 294 -18.51 -4.13 -15.17
CA THR A 294 -19.53 -3.58 -16.07
C THR A 294 -19.30 -2.11 -16.38
N VAL A 295 -18.67 -1.37 -15.46
CA VAL A 295 -18.26 0.03 -15.69
C VAL A 295 -17.17 0.09 -16.75
N ALA A 296 -16.13 -0.73 -16.62
CA ALA A 296 -15.07 -0.81 -17.62
C ALA A 296 -15.60 -1.25 -18.98
N GLU A 297 -16.50 -2.24 -19.02
CA GLU A 297 -17.16 -2.67 -20.26
C GLU A 297 -17.91 -1.51 -20.92
N THR A 298 -18.68 -0.74 -20.15
CA THR A 298 -19.44 0.42 -20.66
C THR A 298 -18.51 1.48 -21.24
N ILE A 299 -17.43 1.81 -20.54
CA ILE A 299 -16.43 2.80 -20.99
C ILE A 299 -15.75 2.33 -22.27
N LEU A 300 -15.37 1.06 -22.37
CA LEU A 300 -14.71 0.50 -23.55
C LEU A 300 -15.65 0.40 -24.76
N ALA A 301 -16.95 0.17 -24.53
CA ALA A 301 -17.96 0.07 -25.58
C ALA A 301 -18.19 1.40 -26.30
N ASP A 302 -18.17 2.52 -25.58
CA ASP A 302 -18.28 3.88 -26.14
C ASP A 302 -17.03 4.72 -25.88
N TRP A 303 -15.86 4.12 -26.17
CA TRP A 303 -14.55 4.68 -25.84
C TRP A 303 -14.37 6.14 -26.27
N LYS A 304 -14.77 6.49 -27.49
CA LYS A 304 -14.55 7.84 -28.04
C LYS A 304 -15.32 8.91 -27.25
N THR A 305 -16.55 8.60 -26.84
CA THR A 305 -17.40 9.52 -26.09
C THR A 305 -16.94 9.59 -24.64
N GLU A 306 -16.67 8.44 -24.03
CA GLU A 306 -16.27 8.38 -22.62
C GLU A 306 -14.86 8.93 -22.38
N LEU A 307 -13.95 8.83 -23.36
CA LEU A 307 -12.62 9.44 -23.30
C LEU A 307 -12.67 10.95 -23.07
N ALA A 308 -13.66 11.64 -23.66
CA ALA A 308 -13.83 13.08 -23.48
C ALA A 308 -14.24 13.47 -22.05
N ARG A 309 -14.64 12.51 -21.22
CA ARG A 309 -14.99 12.70 -19.80
C ARG A 309 -13.83 12.34 -18.86
N PHE A 310 -12.70 11.88 -19.39
CA PHE A 310 -11.52 11.66 -18.57
C PHE A 310 -10.73 12.94 -18.36
N VAL A 311 -10.34 13.14 -17.11
CA VAL A 311 -9.42 14.19 -16.69
C VAL A 311 -8.10 13.54 -16.29
N LYS A 312 -7.00 14.07 -16.82
CA LYS A 312 -5.64 13.73 -16.40
C LYS A 312 -5.22 14.67 -15.27
N VAL A 313 -4.68 14.09 -14.21
CA VAL A 313 -4.08 14.77 -13.07
C VAL A 313 -2.60 14.48 -13.06
N MET A 314 -1.79 15.53 -13.14
CA MET A 314 -0.34 15.42 -13.09
C MET A 314 0.27 16.66 -12.42
N PRO A 315 1.18 16.49 -11.45
CA PRO A 315 1.84 17.62 -10.79
C PRO A 315 2.65 18.46 -11.77
N THR A 316 2.56 19.79 -11.63
CA THR A 316 3.12 20.74 -12.60
C THR A 316 4.64 20.65 -12.68
N ASP A 317 5.31 20.54 -11.53
CA ASP A 317 6.77 20.35 -11.49
C ASP A 317 7.20 19.02 -12.10
N TYR A 318 6.44 17.95 -11.84
CA TYR A 318 6.70 16.63 -12.42
C TYR A 318 6.55 16.65 -13.94
N LYS A 319 5.52 17.33 -14.45
CA LYS A 319 5.30 17.54 -15.88
C LYS A 319 6.47 18.25 -16.54
N ARG A 320 6.92 19.37 -15.97
CA ARG A 320 8.07 20.12 -16.48
C ARG A 320 9.30 19.22 -16.65
N VAL A 321 9.60 18.41 -15.63
CA VAL A 321 10.73 17.47 -15.69
C VAL A 321 10.57 16.44 -16.81
N LEU A 322 9.38 15.86 -17.01
CA LEU A 322 9.16 14.91 -18.10
C LEU A 322 9.32 15.56 -19.49
N GLU A 323 8.84 16.79 -19.66
CA GLU A 323 8.98 17.55 -20.90
C GLU A 323 10.45 17.89 -21.20
N GLU A 324 11.21 18.30 -20.18
CA GLU A 324 12.66 18.54 -20.29
C GLU A 324 13.40 17.25 -20.69
N MET A 325 13.13 16.12 -20.02
CA MET A 325 13.74 14.83 -20.34
C MET A 325 13.39 14.33 -21.75
N ALA A 326 12.15 14.53 -22.20
CA ALA A 326 11.73 14.17 -23.55
C ALA A 326 12.46 15.01 -24.62
N ASN A 327 12.60 16.32 -24.37
CA ASN A 327 13.34 17.22 -25.23
C ASN A 327 14.85 16.87 -25.29
N GLU A 328 15.47 16.57 -24.16
CA GLU A 328 16.88 16.13 -24.11
C GLU A 328 17.09 14.83 -24.89
N THR A 329 16.17 13.87 -24.76
CA THR A 329 16.22 12.60 -25.50
C THR A 329 16.09 12.83 -27.00
N ALA A 330 15.17 13.71 -27.43
CA ALA A 330 14.99 14.06 -28.84
C ALA A 330 16.22 14.77 -29.43
N VAL A 331 16.85 15.69 -28.67
CA VAL A 331 18.09 16.37 -29.08
C VAL A 331 19.24 15.37 -29.19
N THR A 332 19.40 14.47 -28.23
CA THR A 332 20.46 13.44 -28.25
C THR A 332 20.30 12.49 -29.44
N ALA A 333 19.07 12.10 -29.76
CA ALA A 333 18.77 11.27 -30.93
C ALA A 333 19.08 11.99 -32.26
N ALA A 334 18.88 13.31 -32.33
CA ALA A 334 19.14 14.10 -33.54
C ALA A 334 20.63 14.45 -33.75
N VAL A 335 21.44 14.48 -32.69
CA VAL A 335 22.89 14.77 -32.76
C VAL A 335 23.72 13.48 -32.92
N GLY A 336 23.17 12.32 -32.55
CA GLY A 336 23.80 11.00 -32.72
C GLY A 336 23.53 10.32 -34.07
N SER A 337 22.75 10.94 -34.97
CA SER A 337 22.48 10.52 -36.35
C SER A 337 23.27 11.36 -37.35
#